data_AF-A0A2H6GJ98-F1
#
_entry.id   AF-A0A2H6GJ98-F1
#
_cell.length_a   1.000
_cell.length_b   1.000
_cell.length_c   1.000
_cell.angle_alpha   90.00
_cell.angle_beta   90.00
_cell.angle_gamma   90.00
#
_symmetry.space_group_name_H-M   'P 1'
#
loop_
_entity.id
_entity.type
_entity.pdbx_description
1 polymer ?
#
loop_
_entity_poly.entity_id
_entity_poly.type
_entity_poly.pdbx_seq_one_letter_code
_entity_poly.pdbx_strand_id
1 'polypeptide(L)'
;MSALPEGIEYVVFFGALVVLLLGWLTSILLYMKVLNTIKVKYPDLFRSLGQPRIFSTNKESNLKVRHFFREGAYRDLHDPELEKQISRQKLFNTLFFVFVTVWVVILFFGRMFFKTS
;
A
#
# COMPACT_ATOMS: atom_id res chain seq x y z
N MET A 1 10.27 27.80 -22.11
CA MET A 1 10.56 28.61 -20.88
C MET A 1 10.05 27.86 -19.67
N SER A 2 10.86 27.65 -18.62
CA SER A 2 10.44 26.99 -17.36
C SER A 2 9.38 27.84 -16.65
N ALA A 3 8.14 27.35 -16.61
CA ALA A 3 6.96 28.10 -16.15
C ALA A 3 6.79 28.14 -14.62
N LEU A 4 7.81 27.77 -13.84
CA LEU A 4 7.79 27.83 -12.38
C LEU A 4 9.05 28.55 -11.88
N PRO A 5 8.93 29.52 -10.95
CA PRO A 5 10.09 30.16 -10.34
C PRO A 5 10.98 29.09 -9.69
N GLU A 6 12.28 29.20 -9.92
CA GLU A 6 13.31 28.30 -9.38
C GLU A 6 13.08 28.11 -7.87
N GLY A 7 12.66 26.90 -7.47
CA GLY A 7 12.24 26.61 -6.10
C GLY A 7 10.91 25.86 -5.99
N ILE A 8 9.89 26.24 -6.77
CA ILE A 8 8.56 25.59 -6.68
C ILE A 8 8.62 24.14 -7.14
N GLU A 9 9.42 23.83 -8.17
CA GLU A 9 9.62 22.47 -8.65
C GLU A 9 10.17 21.53 -7.56
N TYR A 10 11.11 22.02 -6.75
CA TYR A 10 11.65 21.27 -5.61
C TYR A 10 10.59 21.10 -4.52
N VAL A 11 9.83 22.14 -4.20
CA VAL A 11 8.74 22.05 -3.20
C VAL A 11 7.68 21.03 -3.62
N VAL A 12 7.29 21.01 -4.90
CA VAL A 12 6.34 20.03 -5.45
C VAL A 12 6.92 18.62 -5.41
N PHE A 13 8.19 18.47 -5.78
CA PHE A 13 8.89 17.18 -5.74
C PHE A 13 8.99 16.61 -4.32
N PHE A 14 9.48 17.41 -3.36
CA PHE A 14 9.59 16.99 -1.96
C PHE A 14 8.21 16.76 -1.32
N GLY A 15 7.22 17.60 -1.64
CA GLY A 15 5.84 17.40 -1.20
C GLY A 15 5.28 16.06 -1.67
N ALA A 16 5.46 15.71 -2.94
CA ALA A 16 5.04 14.42 -3.47
C ALA A 16 5.79 13.26 -2.84
N LEU A 17 7.10 13.39 -2.61
CA LEU A 17 7.92 12.38 -1.94
C LEU A 17 7.41 12.11 -0.52
N VAL A 18 7.05 13.15 0.24
CA VAL A 18 6.47 13.00 1.58
C VAL A 18 5.13 12.29 1.52
N VAL A 19 4.24 12.66 0.59
CA VAL A 19 2.94 11.98 0.41
C VAL A 19 3.13 10.50 0.05
N LEU A 20 4.08 10.18 -0.83
CA LEU A 20 4.42 8.82 -1.19
C LEU A 20 4.90 8.01 0.02
N LEU A 21 5.80 8.60 0.83
CA LEU A 21 6.36 7.97 2.01
C LEU A 21 5.29 7.74 3.09
N LEU A 22 4.43 8.73 3.35
CA LEU A 22 3.31 8.63 4.28
C LEU A 22 2.29 7.58 3.82
N GLY A 23 1.99 7.55 2.52
CA GLY A 23 1.08 6.57 1.94
C GLY A 23 1.63 5.14 2.07
N TRP A 24 2.90 4.95 1.77
CA TRP A 24 3.58 3.67 1.95
C TRP A 24 3.60 3.22 3.42
N LEU A 25 3.96 4.12 4.35
CA LEU A 25 3.95 3.83 5.78
C LEU A 25 2.55 3.45 6.28
N THR A 26 1.52 4.18 5.84
CA THR A 26 0.13 3.90 6.19
C THR A 26 -0.32 2.53 5.70
N SER A 27 0.06 2.16 4.47
CA SER A 27 -0.22 0.83 3.92
C SER A 27 0.41 -0.29 4.75
N ILE A 28 1.65 -0.10 5.20
CA ILE A 28 2.35 -1.04 6.10
C ILE A 28 1.63 -1.13 7.44
N LEU A 29 1.29 0.00 8.06
CA LEU A 29 0.60 0.02 9.37
C LEU A 29 -0.75 -0.71 9.32
N LEU A 30 -1.52 -0.52 8.25
CA LEU A 30 -2.77 -1.25 8.03
C LEU A 30 -2.52 -2.76 7.89
N TYR A 31 -1.48 -3.15 7.15
CA TYR A 31 -1.08 -4.56 7.04
C TYR A 31 -0.66 -5.14 8.40
N MET A 32 0.12 -4.40 9.21
CA MET A 32 0.52 -4.82 10.55
C MET A 32 -0.69 -5.08 11.44
N LYS A 33 -1.67 -4.17 11.37
CA LYS A 33 -2.90 -4.26 12.16
C LYS A 33 -3.66 -5.55 11.83
N VAL A 34 -3.86 -5.83 10.54
CA VAL A 34 -4.51 -7.07 10.07
C VAL A 34 -3.74 -8.31 10.54
N LEU A 35 -2.42 -8.35 10.33
CA LEU A 35 -1.60 -9.48 10.77
C LEU A 35 -1.64 -9.68 12.28
N ASN A 36 -1.62 -8.60 13.06
CA ASN A 36 -1.71 -8.68 14.51
C ASN A 36 -3.09 -9.19 14.96
N THR A 37 -4.18 -8.77 14.29
CA THR A 37 -5.51 -9.32 14.54
C THR A 37 -5.57 -10.81 14.24
N ILE A 38 -5.00 -11.28 13.12
CA ILE A 38 -4.92 -12.72 12.80
C ILE A 38 -4.09 -13.45 13.86
N LYS A 39 -2.94 -12.90 14.26
CA LYS A 39 -2.06 -13.51 15.27
C LYS A 39 -2.77 -13.67 16.62
N VAL A 40 -3.53 -12.68 17.05
CA VAL A 40 -4.18 -12.66 18.37
C VAL A 40 -5.47 -13.48 18.38
N LYS A 41 -6.33 -13.32 17.37
CA LYS A 41 -7.63 -13.99 17.31
C LYS A 41 -7.59 -15.40 16.71
N TYR A 42 -6.66 -15.66 15.78
CA TYR A 42 -6.56 -16.90 15.02
C TYR A 42 -5.12 -17.46 15.05
N PRO A 43 -4.59 -17.83 16.23
CA PRO A 43 -3.19 -18.22 16.38
C PRO A 43 -2.81 -19.45 15.55
N ASP A 44 -3.72 -20.42 15.38
CA ASP A 44 -3.44 -21.63 14.59
C ASP A 44 -3.41 -21.34 13.08
N LEU A 45 -4.27 -20.44 12.61
CA LEU A 45 -4.19 -19.92 11.24
C LEU A 45 -2.89 -19.13 11.04
N PHE A 46 -2.50 -18.31 12.01
CA PHE A 46 -1.24 -17.57 11.93
C PHE A 46 -0.02 -18.50 11.84
N ARG A 47 -0.06 -19.65 12.53
CA ARG A 47 0.96 -20.70 12.43
C ARG A 47 0.93 -21.40 11.08
N SER A 48 -0.26 -21.75 10.55
CA SER A 48 -0.38 -22.41 9.24
C SER A 48 0.06 -21.52 8.08
N LEU A 49 -0.10 -20.20 8.23
CA LEU A 49 0.43 -19.19 7.31
C LEU A 49 1.96 -19.02 7.39
N GLY A 50 2.64 -19.74 8.28
CA GLY A 50 4.10 -19.71 8.42
C GLY A 50 4.63 -18.52 9.24
N GLN A 51 3.81 -17.97 10.15
CA GLN A 51 4.20 -16.89 11.07
C GLN A 51 4.86 -15.69 10.37
N PRO A 52 4.14 -15.01 9.46
CA PRO A 52 4.70 -13.93 8.65
C PRO A 52 5.27 -12.81 9.52
N ARG A 53 6.44 -12.31 9.12
CA ARG A 53 7.09 -11.13 9.70
C ARG A 53 7.39 -10.14 8.59
N ILE A 54 7.04 -8.87 8.80
CA ILE A 54 7.08 -7.81 7.77
C ILE A 54 8.49 -7.57 7.23
N PHE A 55 9.50 -7.65 8.10
CA PHE A 55 10.90 -7.47 7.74
C PHE A 55 11.65 -8.80 7.64
N SER A 56 10.93 -9.92 7.50
CA SER A 56 11.57 -11.22 7.31
C SER A 56 11.68 -11.56 5.83
N THR A 57 12.84 -12.10 5.49
CA THR A 57 13.14 -12.74 4.21
C THR A 57 12.40 -14.07 3.98
N ASN A 58 11.46 -14.46 4.86
CA ASN A 58 10.62 -15.64 4.67
C ASN A 58 9.59 -15.43 3.54
N LYS A 59 10.08 -15.57 2.31
CA LYS A 59 9.33 -15.37 1.06
C LYS A 59 8.14 -16.33 0.96
N GLU A 60 8.27 -17.55 1.45
CA GLU A 60 7.22 -18.58 1.37
C GLU A 60 6.02 -18.22 2.26
N SER A 61 6.28 -17.86 3.53
CA SER A 61 5.25 -17.38 4.47
C SER A 61 4.53 -16.14 3.93
N ASN A 62 5.28 -15.17 3.42
CA ASN A 62 4.70 -13.97 2.81
C ASN A 62 3.85 -14.26 1.56
N LEU A 63 4.23 -15.27 0.76
CA LEU A 63 3.43 -15.73 -0.38
C LEU A 63 2.14 -16.41 0.06
N LYS A 64 2.18 -17.28 1.09
CA LYS A 64 0.98 -17.93 1.65
C LYS A 64 -0.03 -16.91 2.17
N VAL A 65 0.45 -15.88 2.85
CA VAL A 65 -0.38 -14.78 3.34
C VAL A 65 -1.00 -13.97 2.19
N ARG A 66 -0.21 -13.63 1.16
CA ARG A 66 -0.74 -12.98 -0.04
C ARG A 66 -1.81 -13.84 -0.71
N HIS A 67 -1.59 -15.15 -0.79
CA HIS A 67 -2.54 -16.10 -1.35
C HIS A 67 -3.85 -16.10 -0.55
N PHE A 68 -3.76 -16.24 0.77
CA PHE A 68 -4.89 -16.19 1.70
C PHE A 68 -5.74 -14.93 1.53
N PHE A 69 -5.11 -13.75 1.43
CA PHE A 69 -5.84 -12.48 1.21
C PHE A 69 -6.40 -12.32 -0.21
N ARG A 70 -5.77 -12.95 -1.20
CA ARG A 70 -6.21 -12.92 -2.61
C ARG A 70 -7.42 -13.83 -2.82
N GLU A 71 -7.39 -15.04 -2.28
CA GLU A 71 -8.46 -16.03 -2.39
C GLU A 71 -9.68 -15.68 -1.54
N GLY A 72 -9.52 -14.83 -0.53
CA GLY A 72 -10.63 -14.44 0.32
C GLY A 72 -10.96 -15.45 1.41
N ALA A 73 -10.07 -16.41 1.69
CA ALA A 73 -10.24 -17.43 2.74
C ALA A 73 -10.48 -16.84 4.15
N TYR A 74 -10.19 -15.56 4.36
CA TYR A 74 -10.57 -14.85 5.59
C TYR A 74 -12.09 -14.70 5.77
N ARG A 75 -12.88 -14.81 4.70
CA ARG A 75 -14.35 -14.74 4.75
C ARG A 75 -14.96 -15.96 5.46
N ASP A 76 -14.30 -17.10 5.36
CA ASP A 76 -14.72 -18.35 6.02
C ASP A 76 -14.63 -18.24 7.55
N LEU A 77 -13.86 -17.27 8.07
CA LEU A 77 -13.77 -16.98 9.50
C LEU A 77 -14.99 -16.23 10.04
N HIS A 78 -15.88 -15.72 9.17
CA HIS A 78 -17.07 -14.95 9.53
C HIS A 78 -16.82 -13.80 10.51
N ASP A 79 -15.62 -13.19 10.50
CA ASP A 79 -15.25 -12.05 11.36
C ASP A 79 -15.43 -10.72 10.61
N PRO A 80 -16.50 -9.97 10.89
CA PRO A 80 -16.80 -8.72 10.18
C PRO A 80 -15.76 -7.63 10.46
N GLU A 81 -15.08 -7.67 11.62
CA GLU A 81 -14.04 -6.70 11.95
C GLU A 81 -12.77 -6.97 11.13
N LEU A 82 -12.38 -8.23 10.98
CA LEU A 82 -11.25 -8.61 10.14
C LEU A 82 -11.51 -8.27 8.66
N GLU A 83 -12.71 -8.58 8.16
CA GLU A 83 -13.09 -8.25 6.79
C GLU A 83 -13.09 -6.74 6.54
N LYS A 84 -13.59 -5.95 7.50
CA LYS A 84 -13.57 -4.49 7.42
C LYS A 84 -12.14 -3.94 7.40
N GLN A 85 -11.23 -4.49 8.20
CA GLN A 85 -9.83 -4.06 8.20
C GLN A 85 -9.12 -4.39 6.88
N ILE A 86 -9.31 -5.59 6.35
CA ILE A 86 -8.76 -6.00 5.06
C ILE A 86 -9.34 -5.14 3.92
N SER A 87 -10.65 -4.87 3.95
CA SER A 87 -11.32 -4.03 2.95
C SER A 87 -10.82 -2.59 2.99
N ARG A 88 -10.61 -2.02 4.17
CA ARG A 88 -9.99 -0.70 4.34
C ARG A 88 -8.57 -0.66 3.78
N GLN A 89 -7.77 -1.70 4.05
CA GLN A 89 -6.42 -1.79 3.49
C GLN A 89 -6.45 -1.89 1.96
N LYS A 90 -7.30 -2.73 1.39
CA LYS A 90 -7.49 -2.87 -0.07
C LYS A 90 -7.93 -1.55 -0.70
N LEU A 91 -8.92 -0.89 -0.12
CA LEU A 91 -9.43 0.40 -0.60
C LEU A 91 -8.35 1.48 -0.54
N PHE A 92 -7.65 1.61 0.60
CA PHE A 92 -6.55 2.56 0.76
C PHE A 92 -5.45 2.33 -0.29
N ASN A 93 -5.00 1.07 -0.44
CA ASN A 93 -3.98 0.73 -1.43
C ASN A 93 -4.42 0.99 -2.86
N THR A 94 -5.69 0.75 -3.17
CA THR A 94 -6.26 1.02 -4.50
C THR A 94 -6.28 2.52 -4.78
N LEU A 95 -6.82 3.31 -3.86
CA LEU A 95 -6.88 4.78 -3.99
C LEU A 95 -5.48 5.38 -4.06
N PHE A 96 -4.56 4.91 -3.23
CA PHE A 96 -3.17 5.35 -3.25
C PHE A 96 -2.49 4.99 -4.58
N PHE A 97 -2.69 3.78 -5.09
CA PHE A 97 -2.14 3.38 -6.39
C PHE A 97 -2.72 4.22 -7.54
N VAL A 98 -4.03 4.48 -7.54
CA VAL A 98 -4.67 5.37 -8.52
C VAL A 98 -4.08 6.77 -8.45
N PHE A 99 -3.94 7.33 -7.25
CA PHE A 99 -3.32 8.63 -7.03
C PHE A 99 -1.90 8.71 -7.59
N VAL A 100 -1.05 7.71 -7.27
CA VAL A 100 0.32 7.64 -7.78
C VAL A 100 0.36 7.50 -9.30
N THR A 101 -0.52 6.69 -9.88
CA THR A 101 -0.60 6.50 -11.34
C THR A 101 -0.97 7.79 -12.05
N VAL A 102 -2.03 8.48 -11.59
CA VAL A 102 -2.46 9.77 -12.14
C VAL A 102 -1.33 10.80 -12.03
N TRP A 103 -0.64 10.84 -10.89
CA TRP A 103 0.46 11.78 -10.68
C TRP A 103 1.64 11.52 -11.63
N VAL A 104 2.05 10.26 -11.81
CA VAL A 104 3.12 9.88 -12.76
C VAL A 104 2.73 10.24 -14.19
N VAL A 105 1.48 9.99 -14.58
CA VAL A 105 0.95 10.35 -15.90
C VAL A 105 1.02 11.87 -16.10
N ILE A 106 0.54 12.67 -15.14
CA ILE A 106 0.59 14.14 -15.22
C ILE A 106 2.02 14.63 -15.35
N LEU A 107 2.96 14.09 -14.58
CA LEU A 107 4.37 14.46 -14.71
C LEU A 107 4.97 14.05 -16.06
N PHE A 108 4.67 12.85 -16.54
CA PHE A 108 5.21 12.35 -17.81
C PHE A 108 4.69 13.14 -19.00
N PHE A 109 3.37 13.34 -19.08
CA PHE A 109 2.75 14.12 -20.16
C PHE A 109 3.05 15.61 -20.01
N GLY A 110 3.00 16.17 -18.81
CA GLY A 110 3.39 17.56 -18.56
C GLY A 110 4.82 17.81 -19.04
N ARG A 111 5.76 16.91 -18.73
CA ARG A 111 7.14 17.04 -19.21
C ARG A 111 7.29 16.88 -20.73
N MET A 112 6.42 16.12 -21.40
CA MET A 112 6.40 16.08 -22.86
C MET A 112 5.88 17.38 -23.46
N PHE A 113 4.75 17.91 -22.99
CA PHE A 113 4.14 19.12 -23.56
C PHE A 113 4.94 20.40 -23.28
N PHE A 114 5.55 20.54 -22.10
CA PHE A 114 6.32 21.74 -21.73
C PHE A 114 7.75 21.77 -22.30
N LYS A 115 8.29 20.65 -22.80
CA LYS A 115 9.66 20.58 -23.36
C LYS A 115 9.70 20.82 -24.88
N THR A 116 8.54 20.82 -25.54
CA THR A 116 8.38 21.12 -26.97
C THR A 116 7.92 22.56 -27.26
N SER A 117 7.87 23.44 -26.25
CA SER A 117 7.57 24.87 -26.37
C SER A 117 8.70 25.73 -25.81
#